data_AF-A0A7W1YS93-F1
#
_entry.id   AF-A0A7W1YS93-F1
#
_cell.length_a   1.000
_cell.length_b   1.000
_cell.length_c   1.000
_cell.angle_alpha   90.00
_cell.angle_beta   90.00
_cell.angle_gamma   90.00
#
_symmetry.space_group_name_H-M   'P 1'
#
loop_
_entity.id
_entity.type
_entity.pdbx_description
1 polymer ?
#
loop_
_entity_poly.entity_id
_entity_poly.type
_entity_poly.pdbx_seq_one_letter_code
_entity_poly.pdbx_strand_id
1 'polypeptide(L)'
;MRKRDARRTVAATEAAKGFGALVDRVRETRQVFQVESRGQVVAEIGPPRLAFTMADMRALISRGRRAPAELIDAVEAARTEARASQASVAVPLSGRGGRNRR
;
A
#
# COMPACT_ATOMS: atom_id res chain seq x y z
N MET A 1 -15.62 9.31 -6.78
CA MET A 1 -16.66 8.64 -5.95
C MET A 1 -16.04 7.41 -5.29
N ARG A 2 -15.72 7.47 -3.99
CA ARG A 2 -15.22 6.28 -3.25
C ARG A 2 -16.38 5.30 -3.09
N LYS A 3 -16.20 4.05 -3.50
CA LYS A 3 -17.16 2.98 -3.23
C LYS A 3 -17.37 2.91 -1.72
N ARG A 4 -18.60 3.23 -1.30
CA ARG A 4 -19.31 2.64 -0.16
C ARG A 4 -19.06 1.15 -0.10
N ASP A 5 -17.88 0.64 0.29
CA ASP A 5 -17.75 -0.79 0.59
C ASP A 5 -18.88 -1.08 1.57
N ALA A 6 -19.84 -1.89 1.15
CA ALA A 6 -21.07 -2.13 1.88
C ALA A 6 -20.70 -2.92 3.13
N ARG A 7 -20.32 -2.20 4.19
CA ARG A 7 -19.97 -2.76 5.48
C ARG A 7 -21.20 -3.51 5.97
N ARG A 8 -21.03 -4.81 6.18
CA ARG A 8 -22.12 -5.66 6.66
C ARG A 8 -22.18 -5.55 8.17
N THR A 9 -23.34 -5.17 8.67
CA THR A 9 -23.59 -4.99 10.09
C THR A 9 -24.09 -6.29 10.71
N VAL A 10 -23.60 -6.64 11.90
CA VAL A 10 -24.01 -7.80 12.68
C VAL A 10 -24.26 -7.38 14.13
N ALA A 11 -25.35 -7.86 14.74
CA ALA A 11 -25.61 -7.60 16.16
C ALA A 11 -24.55 -8.28 17.05
N ALA A 12 -24.15 -7.61 18.13
CA ALA A 12 -23.10 -8.07 19.04
C ALA A 12 -23.39 -9.46 19.63
N THR A 13 -24.65 -9.74 19.97
CA THR A 13 -25.07 -11.03 20.50
C THR A 13 -24.91 -12.15 19.46
N GLU A 14 -25.23 -11.87 18.19
CA GLU A 14 -25.09 -12.83 17.10
C GLU A 14 -23.62 -13.05 16.73
N ALA A 15 -22.83 -11.97 16.72
CA ALA A 15 -21.39 -12.04 16.52
C ALA A 15 -20.69 -12.87 17.61
N ALA A 16 -21.15 -12.77 18.86
CA ALA A 16 -20.60 -13.53 19.97
C ALA A 16 -20.92 -15.03 19.89
N LYS A 17 -22.18 -15.38 19.55
CA LYS A 17 -22.59 -16.79 19.40
C LYS A 17 -21.88 -17.49 18.25
N GLY A 18 -21.65 -16.79 17.15
CA GLY A 18 -21.13 -17.34 15.90
C GLY A 18 -19.71 -16.89 15.55
N PHE A 19 -18.91 -16.46 16.53
CA PHE A 19 -17.65 -15.75 16.26
C PHE A 19 -16.70 -16.51 15.33
N GLY A 20 -16.52 -17.82 15.54
CA GLY A 20 -15.67 -18.65 14.67
C GLY A 20 -16.11 -18.61 13.19
N ALA A 21 -17.39 -18.90 12.94
CA ALA A 21 -17.95 -18.86 11.59
C ALA A 21 -17.90 -17.46 10.96
N LEU A 22 -18.01 -16.41 11.77
CA LEU A 22 -17.87 -15.03 11.30
C LEU A 22 -16.42 -14.74 10.89
N VAL A 23 -15.43 -15.18 11.66
CA VAL A 23 -14.00 -15.05 11.33
C VAL A 23 -13.65 -15.83 10.07
N ASP A 24 -14.15 -17.06 9.92
CA ASP A 24 -13.94 -17.87 8.71
C ASP A 24 -14.52 -17.16 7.48
N ARG A 25 -15.74 -16.63 7.60
CA ARG A 25 -16.37 -15.85 6.54
C ARG A 25 -15.60 -14.57 6.20
N VAL A 26 -15.07 -13.85 7.20
CA VAL A 26 -14.19 -12.69 6.99
C VAL A 26 -12.93 -13.09 6.24
N ARG A 27 -12.35 -14.25 6.55
CA ARG A 27 -11.15 -14.76 5.91
C ARG A 27 -11.39 -15.13 4.44
N GLU A 28 -12.51 -15.78 4.13
CA GLU A 28 -12.88 -16.19 2.78
C GLU A 28 -13.29 -15.00 1.90
N THR A 29 -14.19 -14.14 2.42
CA THR A 29 -14.77 -13.04 1.64
C THR A 29 -13.92 -11.77 1.62
N ARG A 30 -12.96 -11.66 2.56
CA ARG A 30 -12.15 -10.45 2.82
C ARG A 30 -12.98 -9.19 3.08
N GLN A 31 -14.25 -9.34 3.46
CA GLN A 31 -15.14 -8.25 3.80
C GLN A 31 -14.97 -7.82 5.26
N VAL A 32 -15.21 -6.54 5.53
CA VAL A 32 -15.24 -5.99 6.89
C VAL A 32 -16.66 -6.06 7.43
N PHE A 33 -16.82 -6.64 8.61
CA PHE A 33 -18.08 -6.71 9.33
C PHE A 33 -18.05 -5.74 10.51
N GLN A 34 -19.10 -4.95 10.65
CA GLN A 34 -19.29 -4.06 11.79
C GLN A 34 -20.17 -4.74 12.82
N VAL A 35 -19.71 -4.77 14.06
CA VAL A 35 -20.46 -5.33 15.18
C VAL A 35 -21.19 -4.19 15.87
N GLU A 36 -22.51 -4.28 15.93
CA GLU A 36 -23.38 -3.29 16.55
C GLU A 36 -23.97 -3.79 17.86
N SER A 37 -23.96 -2.92 18.88
CA SER A 37 -24.67 -3.12 20.14
C SER A 37 -25.53 -1.90 20.41
N ARG A 38 -26.83 -2.11 20.67
CA ARG A 38 -27.79 -1.03 21.01
C ARG A 38 -27.78 0.13 19.99
N GLY A 39 -27.65 -0.18 18.70
CA GLY A 39 -27.63 0.81 17.62
C GLY A 39 -26.32 1.59 17.47
N GLN A 40 -25.25 1.17 18.15
CA GLN A 40 -23.91 1.74 17.99
C GLN A 40 -22.91 0.68 17.55
N VAL A 41 -22.02 1.04 16.63
CA VAL A 41 -20.91 0.18 16.20
C VAL A 41 -19.88 0.13 17.33
N VAL A 42 -19.66 -1.05 17.89
CA VAL A 42 -18.74 -1.29 19.01
C VAL A 42 -17.41 -1.90 18.57
N ALA A 43 -17.39 -2.61 17.45
CA ALA A 43 -16.18 -3.22 16.91
C ALA A 43 -16.25 -3.41 15.39
N GLU A 44 -15.09 -3.58 14.76
CA GLU A 44 -14.98 -3.99 13.36
C GLU A 44 -14.13 -5.26 13.28
N ILE A 45 -14.62 -6.26 12.56
CA ILE A 45 -13.89 -7.50 12.28
C ILE A 45 -13.53 -7.46 10.79
N GLY A 46 -12.24 -7.34 10.52
CA GLY A 46 -11.70 -7.30 9.17
C GLY A 46 -10.70 -8.43 8.93
N PRO A 47 -10.33 -8.67 7.67
CA PRO A 47 -9.27 -9.62 7.35
C PRO A 47 -7.96 -9.22 8.04
N PRO A 48 -7.13 -10.19 8.45
CA PRO A 48 -5.85 -9.87 9.07
C PRO A 48 -5.02 -9.04 8.10
N ARG A 49 -4.58 -7.87 8.58
CA ARG A 49 -3.59 -7.07 7.85
C ARG A 49 -2.27 -7.80 7.96
N LEU A 50 -1.97 -8.64 6.98
CA LEU A 50 -0.65 -9.24 6.85
C LEU A 50 0.34 -8.09 6.69
N ALA A 51 1.17 -7.89 7.70
CA ALA A 51 2.31 -6.99 7.57
C ALA A 51 3.23 -7.62 6.51
N PHE A 52 3.36 -6.95 5.37
CA PHE A 52 4.33 -7.37 4.35
C PHE A 52 5.72 -7.02 4.85
N THR A 53 6.47 -8.04 5.28
CA THR A 53 7.81 -7.85 5.85
C THR A 53 8.88 -7.84 4.76
N MET A 54 10.11 -7.42 5.12
CA MET A 54 11.26 -7.58 4.22
C MET A 54 11.57 -9.05 3.92
N ALA A 55 11.24 -9.97 4.83
CA ALA A 55 11.37 -11.41 4.58
C ALA A 55 10.38 -11.87 3.50
N ASP A 56 9.14 -11.38 3.54
CA ASP A 56 8.13 -11.66 2.49
C ASP A 56 8.54 -11.06 1.14
N MET A 57 9.13 -9.86 1.16
CA MET A 57 9.69 -9.24 -0.05
C MET A 57 10.81 -10.08 -0.66
N ARG A 58 11.75 -10.56 0.17
CA ARG A 58 12.85 -11.41 -0.27
C ARG A 58 12.35 -12.73 -0.84
N ALA A 59 11.36 -13.34 -0.18
CA ALA A 59 10.73 -14.56 -0.65
C ALA A 59 10.02 -14.36 -1.99
N LEU A 60 9.32 -13.24 -2.17
CA LEU A 60 8.65 -12.89 -3.43
C LEU A 60 9.66 -12.72 -4.57
N ILE A 61 10.74 -11.94 -4.35
CA ILE A 61 11.80 -11.72 -5.34
C ILE A 61 12.45 -13.05 -5.73
N SER A 62 12.71 -13.91 -4.74
CA SER A 62 13.38 -15.20 -4.97
C SER A 62 12.52 -16.19 -5.78
N ARG A 63 11.18 -16.05 -5.73
CA ARG A 63 10.24 -16.86 -6.53
C ARG A 63 10.07 -16.35 -7.96
N GLY A 64 10.45 -15.09 -8.21
CA GLY A 64 10.37 -14.51 -9.55
C GLY A 64 11.38 -15.17 -10.50
N ARG A 65 10.97 -15.39 -11.75
CA ARG A 65 11.93 -15.77 -12.80
C ARG A 65 12.87 -14.60 -13.04
N ARG A 66 14.18 -14.87 -13.00
CA ARG A 66 15.20 -13.84 -13.26
C ARG A 66 15.00 -13.29 -14.67
N ALA A 67 15.04 -11.96 -14.81
CA ALA A 67 14.98 -11.32 -16.11
C ALA A 67 16.19 -11.73 -16.97
N PRO A 68 16.05 -11.80 -18.30
CA PRO A 68 17.18 -11.99 -19.22
C PRO A 68 18.24 -10.89 -19.01
N ALA A 69 19.52 -11.24 -19.12
CA ALA A 69 20.63 -10.31 -18.90
C ALA A 69 20.53 -9.06 -19.81
N GLU A 70 20.17 -9.26 -21.08
CA GLU A 70 19.99 -8.18 -22.06
C GLU A 70 18.95 -7.14 -21.61
N LEU A 71 17.87 -7.58 -20.94
CA LEU A 71 16.86 -6.67 -20.42
C LEU A 71 17.38 -5.88 -19.21
N ILE A 72 18.19 -6.52 -18.37
CA ILE A 72 18.81 -5.87 -17.21
C ILE A 72 19.77 -4.78 -17.70
N ASP A 73 20.63 -5.11 -18.66
CA ASP A 73 21.61 -4.18 -19.22
C ASP A 73 20.93 -2.98 -19.91
N ALA A 74 19.84 -3.22 -20.65
CA ALA A 74 19.05 -2.17 -21.28
C ALA A 74 18.41 -1.22 -20.24
N VAL A 75 17.91 -1.76 -19.12
CA VAL A 75 17.35 -0.95 -18.02
C VAL A 75 18.43 -0.12 -17.33
N GLU A 76 19.63 -0.67 -17.12
CA GLU A 76 20.74 0.06 -16.52
C GLU A 76 21.25 1.19 -17.41
N ALA A 77 21.37 0.95 -18.72
CA ALA A 77 21.72 1.97 -19.70
C ALA A 77 20.70 3.12 -19.70
N ALA A 78 19.40 2.80 -19.78
CA ALA A 78 18.32 3.79 -19.77
C ALA A 78 18.29 4.60 -18.45
N ARG A 79 18.56 3.96 -17.31
CA ARG A 79 18.63 4.65 -16.00
C ARG A 79 19.80 5.62 -15.94
N THR A 80 20.93 5.25 -16.52
CA THR A 80 22.13 6.09 -16.57
C THR A 80 21.90 7.32 -17.45
N GLU A 81 21.27 7.13 -18.61
CA GLU A 81 20.88 8.21 -19.53
C GLU A 81 19.86 9.18 -18.91
N ALA A 82 18.84 8.65 -18.21
CA ALA A 82 17.86 9.48 -17.51
C ALA A 82 18.51 10.32 -16.38
N ARG A 83 19.50 9.75 -15.68
CA ARG A 83 20.24 10.46 -14.63
C ARG A 83 21.15 11.55 -15.20
N ALA A 84 21.80 11.29 -16.33
CA ALA A 84 22.59 12.29 -17.05
C ALA A 84 21.70 13.45 -17.56
N SER A 85 20.52 13.11 -18.07
CA SER A 85 19.53 14.09 -18.52
C SER A 85 19.04 14.98 -17.37
N GLN A 86 18.76 14.41 -16.19
CA GLN A 86 18.39 15.19 -14.99
C GLN A 86 19.52 16.10 -14.49
N ALA A 87 20.78 15.66 -14.59
CA ALA A 87 21.93 16.49 -14.22
C ALA A 87 22.11 17.70 -15.15
N SER A 88 21.73 17.58 -16.43
CA SER A 88 21.80 18.68 -17.40
C SER A 88 20.71 19.76 -17.24
N VAL A 89 19.66 19.49 -16.45
CA VAL A 89 18.58 20.45 -16.15
C VAL A 89 18.83 21.19 -14.82
N ALA A 90 19.98 21.00 -14.18
CA ALA A 90 20.38 21.77 -13.01
C ALA A 90 20.58 23.25 -13.38
N VAL A 91 19.52 24.04 -13.22
CA VAL A 91 19.54 25.51 -13.33
C VAL A 91 20.60 26.05 -12.37
N PRO A 92 21.58 26.85 -12.82
CA PRO A 92 22.51 27.47 -11.90
C PRO A 92 21.73 28.45 -11.01
N LEU A 93 21.77 28.24 -9.70
CA LEU A 93 21.32 29.20 -8.69
C LEU A 93 22.26 30.43 -8.69
N SER A 94 22.27 31.21 -9.78
CA SER A 94 22.90 32.53 -9.80
C SER A 94 21.90 33.58 -9.31
N GLY A 95 21.55 33.50 -8.03
CA GLY A 95 20.92 34.59 -7.30
C GLY A 95 21.96 35.67 -7.01
N ARG A 96 22.26 36.52 -8.00
CA ARG A 96 23.06 37.74 -7.84
C ARG A 96 22.29 38.68 -6.91
N GLY A 97 22.55 38.56 -5.60
CA GLY A 97 22.07 39.45 -4.57
C GLY A 97 22.62 40.86 -4.76
N GLY A 98 21.91 41.67 -5.56
CA GLY A 98 22.13 43.11 -5.65
C GLY A 98 21.65 43.78 -4.36
N ARG A 99 22.58 44.04 -3.44
CA ARG A 99 22.36 45.04 -2.37
C ARG A 99 22.31 46.42 -3.02
N ASN A 100 21.11 46.99 -3.16
CA ASN A 100 20.99 48.43 -3.31
C ASN A 100 21.18 49.07 -1.94
N ARG A 101 22.37 49.67 -1.74
CA ARG A 101 22.53 50.78 -0.80
C ARG A 101 22.04 52.04 -1.50
N ARG A 102 21.00 52.67 -0.95
CA ARG A 102 20.81 54.12 -0.90
C ARG A 102 19.69 54.42 0.07
#